data_AF-A0A550G9U3-F1
#
_entry.id   AF-A0A550G9U3-F1
#
_cell.length_a   1.000
_cell.length_b   1.000
_cell.length_c   1.000
_cell.angle_alpha   90.00
_cell.angle_beta   90.00
_cell.angle_gamma   90.00
#
_symmetry.space_group_name_H-M   'P 1'
#
loop_
_entity.id
_entity.type
_entity.pdbx_description
1 polymer ?
#
loop_
_entity_poly.entity_id
_entity_poly.type
_entity_poly.pdbx_seq_one_letter_code
_entity_poly.pdbx_strand_id
1 'polypeptide(L)' 'MINNRAQLVANGVDDVSRRLRDDACSILEAALKAVDPEQAIYNALKLDGDVLVFEGGSVDLTKTNRVLVIGGGK' A
#
# COMPACT_ATOMS: atom_id res chain seq x y z
N MET A 1 7.91 -7.20 4.65
CA MET A 1 9.21 -6.90 5.27
C MET A 1 10.23 -7.86 4.69
N ILE A 2 11.40 -7.39 4.29
CA ILE A 2 12.45 -8.21 3.69
C ILE A 2 13.27 -8.86 4.81
N ASN A 3 13.03 -10.15 5.06
CA ASN A 3 13.59 -10.87 6.23
C ASN A 3 15.13 -10.95 6.24
N ASN A 4 15.78 -10.89 5.08
CA ASN A 4 17.23 -10.98 4.93
C ASN A 4 17.90 -9.64 4.57
N ARG A 5 17.26 -8.49 4.87
CA ARG A 5 17.77 -7.15 4.52
C ARG A 5 19.23 -6.94 4.94
N ALA A 6 19.59 -7.30 6.17
CA ALA A 6 20.94 -7.13 6.69
C ALA A 6 22.00 -7.87 5.85
N GLN A 7 21.70 -9.10 5.42
CA GLN A 7 22.58 -9.87 4.53
C GLN A 7 22.65 -9.24 3.13
N LEU A 8 21.52 -8.81 2.58
CA LEU A 8 21.47 -8.16 1.27
C LEU A 8 22.33 -6.90 1.22
N VAL A 9 22.26 -6.05 2.26
CA VAL A 9 23.10 -4.85 2.38
C VAL A 9 24.57 -5.24 2.57
N ALA A 10 24.87 -6.21 3.42
CA ALA A 10 26.24 -6.65 3.71
C ALA A 10 26.98 -7.23 2.49
N ASN A 11 26.26 -7.74 1.48
CA ASN A 11 26.83 -8.20 0.21
C ASN A 11 27.36 -7.07 -0.70
N GLY A 12 27.29 -5.80 -0.26
CA GLY A 12 27.96 -4.68 -0.92
C GLY A 12 29.49 -4.75 -0.78
N VAL A 13 30.19 -4.66 -1.92
CA VAL A 13 31.65 -4.76 -1.99
C VAL A 13 32.33 -3.53 -1.36
N ASP A 14 31.68 -2.37 -1.46
CA ASP A 14 32.11 -1.09 -0.89
C ASP A 14 30.91 -0.36 -0.24
N ASP A 15 31.20 0.74 0.44
CA ASP A 15 30.18 1.52 1.17
C ASP A 15 29.13 2.14 0.24
N VAL A 16 29.51 2.51 -0.97
CA VAL A 16 28.58 3.04 -1.98
C VAL A 16 27.56 1.98 -2.36
N SER A 17 28.03 0.78 -2.68
CA SER A 17 27.19 -0.36 -3.03
C SER A 17 26.29 -0.79 -1.87
N ARG A 18 26.76 -0.72 -0.63
CA ARG A 18 25.94 -1.01 0.57
C ARG A 18 24.78 -0.02 0.70
N ARG A 19 25.04 1.28 0.53
CA ARG A 19 24.01 2.32 0.55
C ARG A 19 22.97 2.11 -0.56
N LEU A 20 23.43 1.88 -1.79
CA LEU A 20 22.52 1.62 -2.92
C LEU A 20 21.64 0.39 -2.69
N ARG A 21 22.18 -0.68 -2.08
CA ARG A 21 21.38 -1.86 -1.73
C ARG A 21 20.36 -1.58 -0.62
N ASP A 22 20.69 -0.73 0.34
CA ASP A 22 19.77 -0.33 1.40
C ASP A 22 18.63 0.55 0.84
N ASP A 23 18.96 1.49 -0.06
CA ASP A 23 17.99 2.29 -0.79
C ASP A 23 17.05 1.40 -1.61
N ALA A 24 17.60 0.44 -2.35
CA ALA A 24 16.81 -0.52 -3.14
C ALA A 24 15.86 -1.35 -2.27
N CYS A 25 16.32 -1.83 -1.10
CA CYS A 25 15.45 -2.55 -0.15
C CYS A 25 14.30 -1.65 0.34
N SER A 26 14.61 -0.38 0.65
CA SER A 26 13.61 0.58 1.12
C SER A 26 12.55 0.89 0.07
N ILE A 27 12.97 1.08 -1.20
CA ILE A 27 12.06 1.29 -2.33
C ILE A 27 11.16 0.07 -2.53
N LEU A 28 11.73 -1.13 -2.52
CA LEU A 28 10.95 -2.36 -2.70
C LEU A 28 9.94 -2.57 -1.56
N GLU A 29 10.33 -2.31 -0.31
CA GLU A 29 9.41 -2.40 0.82
C GLU A 29 8.27 -1.37 0.74
N ALA A 30 8.57 -0.15 0.30
CA ALA A 30 7.55 0.87 0.07
C ALA A 30 6.59 0.46 -1.06
N ALA A 31 7.11 -0.09 -2.16
CA ALA A 31 6.29 -0.60 -3.25
C ALA A 31 5.37 -1.75 -2.79
N LEU A 32 5.91 -2.70 -2.01
CA LEU A 32 5.13 -3.81 -1.45
C LEU A 32 4.04 -3.32 -0.49
N LYS A 33 4.33 -2.32 0.34
CA LYS A 33 3.32 -1.68 1.21
C LYS A 33 2.26 -0.92 0.41
N ALA A 34 2.65 -0.24 -0.67
CA ALA A 34 1.72 0.51 -1.51
C ALA A 34 0.71 -0.39 -2.24
N VAL A 35 1.11 -1.64 -2.53
CA VAL A 35 0.23 -2.66 -3.12
C VAL A 35 -0.40 -3.59 -2.09
N ASP A 36 -0.27 -3.28 -0.79
CA ASP A 36 -1.05 -3.96 0.24
C ASP A 36 -2.54 -3.72 -0.04
N PRO A 37 -3.35 -4.78 -0.27
CA PRO A 37 -4.74 -4.61 -0.67
C PRO A 37 -5.55 -3.78 0.34
N GLU A 38 -5.27 -3.91 1.63
CA GLU A 38 -5.96 -3.15 2.67
C GLU A 38 -5.60 -1.67 2.56
N GLN A 39 -4.30 -1.35 2.47
CA GLN A 39 -3.86 0.03 2.35
C GLN A 39 -4.29 0.67 1.02
N ALA A 40 -4.29 -0.10 -0.06
CA ALA A 40 -4.76 0.35 -1.37
C ALA A 40 -6.24 0.76 -1.32
N ILE A 41 -7.08 -0.01 -0.62
CA ILE A 41 -8.49 0.34 -0.39
C ILE A 41 -8.59 1.66 0.39
N TYR A 42 -7.88 1.80 1.51
CA TYR A 42 -7.92 3.03 2.31
C TYR A 42 -7.37 4.26 1.58
N ASN A 43 -6.41 4.08 0.68
CA ASN A 43 -5.88 5.16 -0.14
C ASN A 43 -6.88 5.60 -1.24
N ALA A 44 -7.65 4.65 -1.79
CA ALA A 44 -8.56 4.90 -2.89
C ALA A 44 -9.97 5.34 -2.46
N LEU A 45 -10.40 4.96 -1.26
CA LEU A 45 -11.75 5.19 -0.73
C LEU A 45 -11.69 5.97 0.58
N LYS A 46 -12.48 7.03 0.68
CA LYS A 46 -12.66 7.81 1.91
C LYS A 46 -14.14 7.98 2.21
N LEU A 47 -14.52 7.75 3.47
CA LEU A 47 -15.85 8.08 3.95
C LEU A 47 -15.80 9.41 4.72
N ASP A 48 -16.59 10.40 4.29
CA ASP A 48 -16.74 11.69 4.94
C ASP A 48 -18.22 11.91 5.31
N GLY A 49 -18.56 11.67 6.57
CA GLY A 49 -19.94 11.56 7.01
C GLY A 49 -20.67 10.43 6.26
N ASP A 50 -21.76 10.76 5.58
CA ASP A 50 -22.53 9.84 4.75
C ASP A 50 -22.08 9.84 3.28
N VAL A 51 -20.99 10.50 2.93
CA VAL A 51 -20.50 10.58 1.55
C VAL A 51 -19.27 9.69 1.36
N LEU A 52 -19.40 8.67 0.51
CA LEU A 52 -18.27 7.85 0.07
C LEU A 52 -17.59 8.53 -1.12
N VAL A 53 -16.32 8.87 -0.96
CA VAL A 53 -15.48 9.54 -1.96
C VAL A 53 -14.46 8.54 -2.51
N PHE A 54 -14.25 8.58 -3.82
CA PHE A 54 -13.25 7.78 -4.52
C PHE A 54 -12.69 8.55 -5.72
N GLU A 55 -11.66 8.00 -6.36
CA GLU A 55 -11.10 8.61 -7.55
C GLU A 55 -12.16 8.75 -8.67
N GLY A 56 -12.44 9.99 -9.07
CA GLY A 56 -13.40 10.29 -10.13
C GLY A 56 -14.84 10.47 -9.66
N GLY A 57 -15.14 10.40 -8.35
CA GLY A 57 -16.51 10.66 -7.90
C GLY A 57 -16.80 10.57 -6.41
N SER A 58 -18.08 10.70 -6.09
CA SER A 58 -18.60 10.50 -4.75
C SER A 58 -20.04 9.96 -4.80
N VAL A 59 -20.46 9.28 -3.75
CA VAL A 59 -21.80 8.70 -3.58
C VAL A 59 -22.33 9.10 -2.21
N ASP A 60 -23.51 9.71 -2.19
CA ASP A 60 -24.26 10.00 -0.97
C ASP A 60 -25.00 8.73 -0.49
N LEU A 61 -24.72 8.33 0.75
CA LEU A 61 -25.25 7.14 1.39
C LEU A 61 -26.44 7.41 2.32
N THR A 62 -26.92 8.65 2.45
CA THR A 62 -28.03 9.02 3.35
C THR A 62 -29.32 8.23 3.09
N LYS A 63 -29.56 7.80 1.85
CA LYS A 63 -30.72 6.99 1.44
C LYS A 63 -30.38 5.50 1.25
N THR A 64 -29.13 5.12 1.48
CA THR A 64 -28.65 3.76 1.33
C THR A 64 -29.03 2.94 2.56
N ASN A 65 -29.94 2.00 2.38
CA ASN A 65 -30.40 1.16 3.50
C ASN A 65 -29.32 0.15 3.95
N ARG A 66 -28.50 -0.37 3.03
CA ARG A 66 -27.43 -1.34 3.30
C ARG A 66 -26.30 -1.23 2.28
N VAL A 67 -25.06 -1.42 2.72
CA VAL A 67 -23.88 -1.59 1.86
C VAL A 67 -23.53 -3.07 1.82
N LEU A 68 -23.34 -3.63 0.63
CA LEU A 68 -22.97 -5.03 0.41
C LEU A 68 -21.59 -5.09 -0.24
N VAL A 69 -20.69 -5.89 0.33
CA VAL A 69 -19.33 -6.07 -0.20
C VAL A 69 -19.20 -7.50 -0.71
N ILE A 70 -18.83 -7.66 -1.99
CA ILE A 70 -18.55 -8.96 -2.60
C ILE A 70 -17.08 -8.97 -2.95
N GLY A 71 -16.29 -9.75 -2.22
CA GLY A 71 -14.87 -9.97 -2.49
C GLY A 71 -14.66 -11.19 -3.39
N GLY A 72 -13.69 -11.11 -4.30
CA GLY A 72 -13.22 -12.23 -5.09
C GLY A 72 -11.72 -12.07 -5.39
N GLY A 73 -10.92 -13.05 -4.98
CA GLY A 73 -9.46 -12.96 -5.05
C GLY A 73 -8.76 -14.14 -4.38
N LYS A 74 -7.43 -14.16 -4.49
CA LYS A 74 -6.56 -15.10 -3.78
C LYS A 74 -6.25 -14.59 -2.38
#